data_AF-A0A946YM73-F1
#
_entry.id   AF-A0A946YM73-F1
#
_cell.length_a   1.000
_cell.length_b   1.000
_cell.length_c   1.000
_cell.angle_alpha   90.00
_cell.angle_beta   90.00
_cell.angle_gamma   90.00
#
_symmetry.space_group_name_H-M   'P 1'
#
loop_
_entity.id
_entity.type
_entity.pdbx_description
1 polymer ?
#
loop_
_entity_poly.entity_id
_entity_poly.type
_entity_poly.pdbx_seq_one_letter_code
_entity_poly.pdbx_strand_id
1 'polypeptide(L)'
;MANKDSIGKTLGVALLLCIVCSVVVSTAAVKLRPLQQINKDIDRKRNILLAAGMYEKGQSVDEQFAAIDTRLVDLQSGQFVEGDPSSFDQRKA
;
A
#
# COMPACT_ATOMS: atom_id res chain seq x y z
N MET A 1 23.65 10.13 46.46
CA MET A 1 22.77 9.62 45.39
C MET A 1 22.22 10.81 44.63
N ALA A 2 22.66 11.02 43.38
CA ALA A 2 22.35 12.23 42.63
C ALA A 2 20.84 12.31 42.33
N ASN A 3 20.20 13.42 42.70
CA ASN A 3 18.79 13.69 42.46
C ASN A 3 18.56 13.79 40.93
N LYS A 4 18.10 12.68 40.34
CA LYS A 4 17.95 12.50 38.89
C LYS A 4 16.56 12.90 38.37
N ASP A 5 15.59 13.08 39.26
CA ASP A 5 14.18 13.34 38.94
C ASP A 5 13.80 14.81 39.16
N SER A 6 14.34 15.68 38.31
CA SER A 6 13.81 17.05 38.19
C SER A 6 12.78 17.09 37.06
N ILE A 7 11.64 17.76 37.28
CA ILE A 7 10.55 17.92 36.29
C ILE A 7 11.09 18.34 34.91
N GLY A 8 12.10 19.21 34.87
CA GLY A 8 12.74 19.64 33.62
C GLY A 8 13.49 18.53 32.89
N LYS A 9 14.13 17.60 33.61
CA LYS A 9 14.77 16.42 33.00
C LYS A 9 13.75 15.44 32.44
N THR A 10 12.64 15.21 33.15
CA THR A 10 11.55 14.32 32.68
C THR A 10 10.95 14.83 31.38
N LEU A 11 10.65 16.13 31.29
CA LEU A 11 10.16 16.75 30.06
C LEU A 11 11.18 16.67 28.91
N GLY A 12 12.47 16.89 29.20
CA GLY A 12 13.54 16.77 28.20
C GLY A 12 13.68 15.34 27.65
N VAL A 13 13.63 14.34 28.52
CA VAL A 13 13.69 12.92 28.11
C VAL A 13 12.47 12.52 27.30
N ALA A 14 11.26 12.92 27.72
CA ALA A 14 10.02 12.64 26.99
C ALA A 14 10.06 13.25 25.59
N LEU A 15 10.50 14.50 25.46
CA LEU A 15 10.58 15.19 24.17
C LEU A 15 11.61 14.55 23.25
N LEU A 16 12.76 14.13 23.78
CA LEU A 16 13.79 13.39 23.03
C LEU A 16 13.25 12.04 22.54
N LEU A 17 12.56 11.29 23.40
CA LEU A 17 11.94 10.02 23.02
C LEU A 17 10.91 10.21 21.90
N CYS A 18 10.05 11.23 22.01
CA CYS A 18 9.06 11.55 20.98
C CYS A 18 9.71 11.85 19.62
N ILE A 19 10.80 12.64 19.61
CA ILE A 19 11.52 12.97 18.38
C ILE A 19 12.12 11.70 17.78
N VAL A 20 12.84 10.89 18.57
CA VAL A 20 13.47 9.65 18.06
C VAL A 20 12.41 8.68 17.51
N CYS A 21 11.34 8.44 18.25
CA CYS A 21 10.27 7.53 17.83
C CYS A 21 9.56 8.03 16.56
N SER A 22 9.27 9.33 16.45
CA SER A 22 8.62 9.90 15.27
C SER A 22 9.49 9.78 14.00
N VAL A 23 10.80 9.98 14.10
CA VAL A 23 11.73 9.79 12.98
C VAL A 23 11.78 8.32 12.56
N VAL A 24 11.90 7.39 13.51
CA VAL A 24 11.96 5.95 13.20
C VAL A 24 10.67 5.47 12.52
N VAL A 25 9.51 5.81 13.07
CA VAL A 25 8.21 5.37 12.51
C VAL A 25 7.95 6.01 11.14
N SER A 26 8.22 7.31 10.97
CA SER A 26 8.00 8.00 9.70
C SER A 26 8.92 7.48 8.59
N THR A 27 10.19 7.23 8.89
CA THR A 27 11.16 6.69 7.92
C THR A 27 10.79 5.27 7.48
N ALA A 28 10.41 4.40 8.41
CA ALA A 28 9.92 3.06 8.09
C ALA A 28 8.68 3.12 7.20
N ALA A 29 7.71 3.98 7.55
CA ALA A 29 6.48 4.12 6.78
C ALA A 29 6.74 4.58 5.34
N VAL A 30 7.62 5.55 5.12
CA VAL A 30 7.90 6.07 3.77
C VAL A 30 8.70 5.08 2.93
N LYS A 31 9.73 4.44 3.50
CA LYS A 31 10.58 3.51 2.72
C LYS A 31 9.87 2.22 2.33
N LEU A 32 8.97 1.69 3.17
CA LEU A 32 8.29 0.43 2.88
C LEU A 32 7.06 0.60 1.99
N ARG A 33 6.43 1.78 1.95
CA ARG A 33 5.27 2.08 1.10
C ARG A 33 5.43 1.67 -0.36
N PRO A 34 6.51 2.01 -1.10
CA PRO A 34 6.64 1.63 -2.50
C PRO A 34 6.68 0.10 -2.70
N LEU A 35 7.41 -0.62 -1.86
CA LEU A 35 7.47 -2.09 -1.92
C LEU A 35 6.11 -2.73 -1.62
N GLN A 36 5.37 -2.17 -0.66
CA GLN A 36 4.03 -2.63 -0.36
C GLN A 36 3.04 -2.38 -1.50
N GLN A 37 3.17 -1.28 -2.24
CA GLN A 37 2.33 -0.98 -3.40
C GLN A 37 2.55 -2.02 -4.51
N ILE A 38 3.80 -2.27 -4.89
CA ILE A 38 4.15 -3.26 -5.92
C ILE A 38 3.64 -4.65 -5.54
N ASN A 39 3.87 -5.09 -4.30
CA ASN A 39 3.40 -6.40 -3.83
C ASN A 39 1.87 -6.48 -3.77
N LYS A 40 1.17 -5.39 -3.42
CA LYS A 40 -0.30 -5.34 -3.45
C LYS A 40 -0.84 -5.43 -4.87
N ASP A 41 -0.19 -4.81 -5.84
CA ASP A 41 -0.62 -4.87 -7.23
C ASP A 41 -0.41 -6.28 -7.81
N ILE A 42 0.72 -6.92 -7.53
CA ILE A 42 0.96 -8.33 -7.89
C ILE A 42 -0.07 -9.25 -7.23
N ASP A 43 -0.36 -9.06 -5.94
CA ASP A 43 -1.36 -9.86 -5.22
C ASP A 43 -2.76 -9.65 -5.80
N ARG A 44 -3.14 -8.41 -6.14
CA ARG A 44 -4.41 -8.13 -6.82
C ARG A 44 -4.51 -8.87 -8.15
N LYS A 45 -3.51 -8.76 -9.02
CA LYS A 45 -3.48 -9.46 -10.32
C LYS A 45 -3.56 -10.96 -10.15
N ARG A 46 -2.81 -11.52 -9.19
CA ARG A 46 -2.85 -12.94 -8.85
C ARG A 46 -4.24 -13.39 -8.40
N ASN A 47 -4.90 -12.63 -7.53
CA ASN A 47 -6.23 -12.96 -7.04
C ASN A 47 -7.29 -12.89 -8.15
N ILE A 48 -7.16 -11.94 -9.10
CA ILE A 48 -8.01 -11.89 -10.29
C ILE A 48 -7.80 -13.15 -11.16
N LEU A 49 -6.54 -13.54 -11.42
CA LEU A 49 -6.21 -14.76 -12.17
C LEU A 49 -6.74 -16.02 -11.48
N LEU A 50 -6.65 -16.10 -10.16
CA LEU A 50 -7.21 -17.20 -9.36
C LEU A 50 -8.73 -17.26 -9.48
N ALA A 51 -9.41 -16.12 -9.37
CA ALA A 51 -10.87 -16.04 -9.49
C ALA A 51 -11.36 -16.42 -10.89
N ALA A 52 -10.57 -16.11 -11.93
CA ALA A 52 -10.86 -16.49 -13.30
C ALA A 52 -10.41 -17.93 -13.65
N GLY A 53 -9.72 -18.63 -12.73
CA GLY A 53 -9.18 -19.98 -12.97
C GLY A 53 -7.99 -20.03 -13.93
N MET A 54 -7.33 -18.90 -14.18
CA MET A 54 -6.22 -18.75 -15.14
C MET A 54 -4.84 -18.68 -14.46
N TYR A 55 -4.76 -18.90 -13.14
CA TYR A 55 -3.51 -18.81 -12.40
C TYR A 55 -2.69 -20.12 -12.49
N GLU A 56 -1.51 -20.03 -13.11
CA GLU A 56 -0.52 -21.11 -13.18
C GLU A 56 0.67 -20.85 -12.25
N LYS A 57 1.02 -21.86 -11.45
CA LYS A 57 2.21 -21.83 -10.59
C LYS A 57 3.47 -22.01 -11.45
N GLY A 58 4.43 -21.10 -11.31
CA GLY A 58 5.74 -21.19 -11.97
C GLY A 58 5.93 -20.20 -13.13
N GLN A 59 4.87 -19.54 -13.58
CA GLN A 59 4.93 -18.41 -14.52
C GLN A 59 4.77 -17.09 -13.77
N SER A 60 5.23 -15.98 -14.36
CA SER A 60 5.06 -14.67 -13.73
C SER A 60 3.60 -14.22 -13.77
N VAL A 61 3.18 -13.51 -12.72
CA VAL A 61 1.79 -13.00 -12.61
C VAL A 61 1.51 -11.95 -13.67
N ASP A 62 2.49 -11.10 -13.98
CA ASP A 62 2.33 -10.02 -14.95
C ASP A 62 2.15 -10.53 -16.38
N GLU A 63 2.86 -11.60 -16.78
CA GLU A 63 2.69 -12.23 -18.10
C GLU A 63 1.31 -12.87 -18.23
N GLN A 64 0.86 -13.60 -17.20
CA GLN A 64 -0.47 -14.21 -17.20
C GLN A 64 -1.59 -13.16 -17.23
N PHE A 65 -1.39 -12.04 -16.53
CA PHE A 65 -2.37 -10.95 -16.49
C PHE A 65 -2.49 -10.20 -17.82
N ALA A 66 -1.50 -10.29 -18.72
CA ALA A 66 -1.57 -9.65 -20.04
C ALA A 66 -2.70 -10.19 -20.92
N ALA A 67 -3.21 -11.40 -20.63
CA ALA A 67 -4.38 -11.97 -21.31
C ALA A 67 -5.72 -11.36 -20.85
N ILE A 68 -5.72 -10.55 -19.78
CA ILE A 68 -6.93 -9.94 -19.22
C ILE A 68 -7.14 -8.54 -19.83
N ASP A 69 -8.31 -8.35 -20.44
CA ASP A 69 -8.78 -7.02 -20.83
C ASP A 69 -9.43 -6.32 -19.62
N THR A 70 -8.87 -5.18 -19.21
CA THR A 70 -9.36 -4.41 -18.07
C THR A 70 -10.21 -3.26 -18.61
N ARG A 71 -11.46 -3.13 -18.17
CA ARG A 71 -12.36 -2.05 -18.61
C ARG A 71 -13.06 -1.38 -17.43
N LEU A 72 -13.35 -0.09 -17.58
CA LEU A 72 -14.12 0.68 -16.61
C LEU A 72 -15.62 0.56 -16.93
N VAL A 73 -16.44 0.41 -15.90
CA VAL A 73 -17.90 0.30 -16.01
C VAL A 73 -18.53 1.31 -15.07
N ASP A 74 -19.50 2.07 -15.58
CA ASP A 74 -20.36 2.91 -14.77
C ASP A 74 -21.41 2.05 -14.06
N LEU A 75 -21.46 2.14 -12.73
CA LEU A 75 -22.31 1.27 -11.91
C LEU A 75 -23.81 1.61 -11.98
N GLN A 76 -24.19 2.81 -12.44
CA GLN A 76 -25.58 3.23 -12.56
C GLN A 76 -26.19 2.81 -13.90
N SER A 77 -25.44 2.99 -14.99
CA SER A 77 -25.86 2.72 -16.36
C SER A 77 -25.44 1.34 -16.85
N GLY A 78 -24.44 0.72 -16.23
CA GLY A 78 -23.86 -0.56 -16.66
C GLY A 78 -23.02 -0.45 -17.95
N GLN A 79 -22.77 0.76 -18.44
CA GLN A 79 -22.03 0.97 -19.68
C GLN A 79 -20.53 1.07 -19.43
N PHE A 80 -19.76 0.66 -20.43
CA PHE A 80 -18.32 0.87 -20.42
C PHE A 80 -18.03 2.36 -20.60
N VAL A 81 -17.13 2.89 -19.77
CA VAL A 81 -16.68 4.28 -19.86
C VAL A 81 -15.26 4.34 -20.37
N GLU A 82 -14.96 5.36 -21.16
CA GLU A 82 -13.60 5.61 -21.63
C GLU A 82 -12.75 6.18 -20.48
N GLY A 83 -11.56 5.61 -20.31
CA GLY A 83 -10.62 6.00 -19.29
C GLY A 83 -9.54 4.93 -19.15
N ASP A 84 -8.43 5.28 -18.53
CA ASP A 84 -7.36 4.33 -18.23
C ASP A 84 -7.72 3.55 -16.94
N PRO A 85 -8.02 2.25 -17.03
CA PRO A 85 -8.36 1.44 -15.87
C PRO A 85 -7.19 1.29 -14.89
N SER A 86 -5.95 1.48 -15.35
CA SER A 86 -4.75 1.28 -14.52
C SER A 86 -4.48 2.45 -13.57
N SER A 87 -4.97 3.66 -13.89
CA SER A 87 -4.85 4.85 -13.05
C SER A 87 -6.07 5.13 -12.17
N PHE A 88 -7.15 4.36 -12.33
CA PHE A 88 -8.39 4.55 -11.58
C PHE A 88 -8.31 3.93 -10.17
N ASP A 89 -8.45 4.76 -9.13
CA ASP A 89 -8.52 4.32 -7.72
C ASP A 89 -9.97 4.33 -7.22
N GLN A 90 -10.63 3.17 -7.30
CA GLN A 90 -12.02 2.99 -6.86
C GLN A 90 -12.26 3.35 -5.39
N ARG A 91 -11.24 3.36 -4.52
CA ARG A 91 -11.44 3.66 -3.09
C ARG A 91 -11.38 5.16 -2.78
N LYS A 92 -10.89 5.97 -3.72
CA LYS A 92 -10.84 7.43 -3.61
C LYS A 92 -11.95 8.13 -4.38
N ALA A 93 -12.43 7.51 -5.46
CA ALA A 93 -13.58 7.95 -6.25
C ALA A 93 -14.89 7.65 -5.51
#